data_AF-A0A1F5DC77-F1
#
_entry.id   AF-A0A1F5DC77-F1
#
_cell.length_a   1.000
_cell.length_b   1.000
_cell.length_c   1.000
_cell.angle_alpha   90.00
_cell.angle_beta   90.00
_cell.angle_gamma   90.00
#
_symmetry.space_group_name_H-M   'P 1'
#
loop_
_entity.id
_entity.type
_entity.pdbx_description
1 polymer ?
#
loop_
_entity_poly.entity_id
_entity_poly.type
_entity_poly.pdbx_seq_one_letter_code
_entity_poly.pdbx_strand_id
1 'polypeptide(L)'
;MQTEKDWVLPGKVVANQSDYFLVKFNESNLLTIGSQGFIIKKDLLLKTNCTPYLFHMDSNMDLVKMSHNIYAMMKLEIIHLHSDTISHFLRKLKRNFGLFLAQRHIRRYKYQTDAIRLFLITLSMVTLVRPLFDSLKGFSRKRDIAWFLHPIFCFVVPIMYMLMTVRWKLLGFSAGVRMKMSSIT
;
A
#
# COMPACT_ATOMS: atom_id res chain seq x y z
N MET A 1 -15.81 16.17 -9.93
CA MET A 1 -14.75 15.44 -9.20
C MET A 1 -14.75 16.02 -7.78
N GLN A 2 -14.69 15.18 -6.75
CA GLN A 2 -15.02 15.57 -5.38
C GLN A 2 -13.74 15.77 -4.58
N THR A 3 -13.37 17.03 -4.34
CA THR A 3 -12.37 17.38 -3.32
C THR A 3 -12.98 17.17 -1.93
N GLU A 4 -12.23 16.56 -1.02
CA GLU A 4 -12.65 16.37 0.36
C GLU A 4 -12.91 17.73 1.02
N LYS A 5 -14.18 17.99 1.39
CA LYS A 5 -14.57 19.21 2.11
C LYS A 5 -14.17 19.15 3.59
N ASP A 6 -14.26 17.95 4.14
CA ASP A 6 -13.95 17.63 5.53
C ASP A 6 -12.87 16.55 5.60
N TRP A 7 -12.06 16.57 6.66
CA TRP A 7 -11.03 15.56 6.87
C TRP A 7 -11.59 14.34 7.60
N VAL A 8 -11.77 13.23 6.88
CA VAL A 8 -12.27 11.95 7.44
C VAL A 8 -11.20 10.86 7.56
N LEU A 9 -9.97 11.16 7.17
CA LEU A 9 -8.85 10.23 7.19
C LEU A 9 -8.14 10.22 8.56
N PRO A 10 -7.30 9.21 8.85
CA PRO A 10 -6.40 9.21 10.00
C PRO A 10 -5.59 10.50 10.17
N GLY A 11 -5.13 10.75 11.40
CA GLY A 11 -4.40 11.97 11.77
C GLY A 11 -5.29 13.01 12.47
N LYS A 12 -4.67 13.93 13.21
CA LYS A 12 -5.37 15.02 13.91
C LYS A 12 -5.23 16.31 13.10
N VAL A 13 -6.36 16.89 12.68
CA VAL A 13 -6.35 18.22 12.06
C VAL A 13 -5.92 19.25 13.11
N VAL A 14 -4.85 19.99 12.80
CA VAL A 14 -4.32 21.10 13.61
C VAL A 14 -4.87 22.43 13.11
N ALA A 15 -5.03 22.57 11.79
CA ALA A 15 -5.64 23.74 11.17
C ALA A 15 -6.32 23.36 9.86
N ASN A 16 -7.38 24.08 9.51
CA ASN A 16 -8.10 23.95 8.25
C ASN A 16 -7.98 25.28 7.48
N GLN A 17 -7.24 25.26 6.36
CA GLN A 17 -7.04 26.41 5.49
C GLN A 17 -7.89 26.28 4.22
N SER A 18 -8.01 27.35 3.43
CA SER A 18 -8.74 27.32 2.15
C SER A 18 -8.30 26.15 1.26
N ASP A 19 -6.98 25.96 1.11
CA ASP A 19 -6.39 25.09 0.08
C ASP A 19 -5.79 23.79 0.63
N TYR A 20 -5.68 23.64 1.96
CA TYR A 20 -5.11 22.45 2.58
C TYR A 20 -5.53 22.26 4.05
N PHE A 21 -5.38 21.04 4.54
CA PHE A 21 -5.44 20.72 5.96
C PHE A 21 -4.03 20.57 6.53
N LEU A 22 -3.76 21.16 7.70
CA LEU A 22 -2.59 20.78 8.49
C LEU A 22 -2.96 19.59 9.35
N VAL A 23 -2.34 18.45 9.07
CA VAL A 23 -2.65 17.19 9.75
C VAL A 23 -1.42 16.71 10.50
N LYS A 24 -1.59 16.48 11.80
CA LYS A 24 -0.57 15.89 12.67
C LYS A 24 -0.75 14.37 12.72
N PHE A 25 0.30 13.65 12.38
CA PHE A 25 0.37 12.21 12.47
C PHE A 25 1.19 11.73 13.67
N ASN A 26 1.05 10.45 13.98
CA ASN A 26 1.88 9.68 14.89
C ASN A 26 2.24 8.34 14.20
N GLU A 27 3.00 7.50 14.89
CA GLU A 27 3.49 6.24 14.32
C GLU A 27 2.37 5.26 13.92
N SER A 28 1.22 5.31 14.59
CA SER A 28 0.11 4.37 14.38
C SER A 28 -0.92 4.85 13.35
N ASN A 29 -0.94 6.14 13.01
CA ASN A 29 -1.94 6.73 12.12
C ASN A 29 -1.38 7.42 10.88
N LEU A 30 -0.06 7.31 10.64
CA LEU A 30 0.58 7.85 9.45
C LEU A 30 -0.02 7.21 8.18
N LEU A 31 -0.54 8.07 7.29
CA LEU A 31 -1.04 7.66 5.98
C LEU A 31 0.09 7.14 5.09
N THR A 32 -0.28 6.37 4.06
CA THR A 32 0.70 6.03 3.02
C THR A 32 1.01 7.27 2.16
N ILE A 33 2.13 7.93 2.45
CA ILE A 33 2.56 9.18 1.84
C ILE A 33 4.00 9.09 1.33
N GLY A 34 4.42 10.10 0.57
CA GLY A 34 5.82 10.26 0.16
C GLY A 34 6.11 9.93 -1.30
N SER A 35 5.12 9.47 -2.07
CA SER A 35 5.27 9.13 -3.49
C SER A 35 4.75 10.25 -4.39
N GLN A 36 3.91 9.93 -5.36
CA GLN A 36 3.35 10.89 -6.33
C GLN A 36 2.60 12.02 -5.62
N GLY A 37 2.83 13.26 -6.06
CA GLY A 37 2.19 14.44 -5.46
C GLY A 37 2.76 14.87 -4.11
N PHE A 38 3.89 14.30 -3.67
CA PHE A 38 4.53 14.66 -2.41
C PHE A 38 5.74 15.56 -2.61
N ILE A 39 5.83 16.60 -1.79
CA ILE A 39 6.98 17.50 -1.73
C ILE A 39 7.46 17.59 -0.29
N ILE A 40 8.77 17.53 -0.10
CA ILE A 40 9.43 17.69 1.19
C ILE A 40 10.68 18.56 1.05
N LYS A 41 10.98 19.34 2.10
CA LYS A 41 12.26 20.05 2.19
C LYS A 41 13.42 19.07 2.17
N LYS A 42 14.43 19.34 1.33
CA LYS A 42 15.65 18.53 1.22
C LYS A 42 16.29 18.27 2.58
N ASP A 43 16.42 19.31 3.40
CA ASP A 43 17.08 19.22 4.71
C ASP A 43 16.34 18.32 5.70
N LEU A 44 15.01 18.19 5.58
CA LEU A 44 14.25 17.24 6.38
C LEU A 44 14.50 15.81 5.87
N LEU A 45 14.48 15.60 4.56
CA LEU A 45 14.74 14.29 3.98
C LEU A 45 16.13 13.76 4.35
N LEU A 46 17.15 14.63 4.32
CA LEU A 46 18.54 14.27 4.66
C LEU A 46 18.75 13.94 6.14
N LYS A 47 17.82 14.32 7.03
CA LYS A 47 17.81 13.87 8.43
C LYS A 47 17.34 12.42 8.60
N THR A 48 16.71 11.84 7.57
CA THR A 48 16.21 10.46 7.60
C THR A 48 17.27 9.48 7.11
N ASN A 49 17.07 8.19 7.38
CA ASN A 49 17.92 7.11 6.85
C ASN A 49 17.57 6.79 5.39
N CYS A 50 17.54 7.81 4.52
CA CYS A 50 17.16 7.70 3.10
C CYS A 50 18.27 7.13 2.20
N THR A 51 19.49 6.96 2.73
CA THR A 51 20.64 6.36 2.03
C THR A 51 20.94 4.97 2.59
N PRO A 52 21.33 3.99 1.76
CA PRO A 52 21.44 4.06 0.30
C PRO A 52 20.08 3.91 -0.42
N TYR A 53 19.00 3.55 0.29
CA TYR A 53 17.68 3.31 -0.28
C TYR A 53 16.63 4.31 0.22
N LEU A 54 16.05 5.07 -0.70
CA LEU A 54 14.94 5.97 -0.42
C LEU A 54 13.61 5.21 -0.49
N PHE A 55 13.13 4.79 0.67
CA PHE A 55 11.78 4.26 0.82
C PHE A 55 10.87 5.34 1.40
N HIS A 56 9.93 5.83 0.59
CA HIS A 56 9.01 6.93 0.93
C HIS A 56 8.42 6.80 2.34
N MET A 57 7.82 5.65 2.64
CA MET A 57 7.19 5.42 3.95
C MET A 57 8.19 5.33 5.10
N ASP A 58 9.37 4.77 4.87
CA ASP A 58 10.38 4.64 5.93
C ASP A 58 10.90 6.02 6.29
N SER A 59 11.23 6.86 5.30
CA SER A 59 11.65 8.25 5.54
C SER A 59 10.57 9.08 6.23
N ASN A 60 9.30 8.95 5.83
CA ASN A 60 8.22 9.68 6.51
C ASN A 60 7.98 9.18 7.94
N MET A 61 8.15 7.88 8.20
CA MET A 61 8.08 7.34 9.55
C MET A 61 9.25 7.83 10.42
N ASP A 62 10.47 7.88 9.86
CA ASP A 62 11.65 8.45 10.53
C ASP A 62 11.37 9.91 10.95
N LEU A 63 10.78 10.72 10.07
CA LEU A 63 10.39 12.10 10.37
C LEU A 63 9.33 12.20 11.47
N VAL A 64 8.32 11.35 11.43
CA VAL A 64 7.27 11.33 12.47
C VAL A 64 7.87 11.03 13.84
N LYS A 65 8.82 10.08 13.93
CA LYS A 65 9.56 9.77 15.15
C LYS A 65 10.43 10.92 15.65
N MET A 66 10.97 11.72 14.73
CA MET A 66 11.73 12.94 15.02
C MET A 66 10.84 14.17 15.33
N SER A 67 9.53 13.98 15.54
CA SER A 67 8.55 15.04 15.75
C SER A 67 8.34 16.00 14.55
N HIS A 68 8.85 15.65 13.36
CA HIS A 68 8.50 16.29 12.10
C HIS A 68 7.23 15.64 11.52
N ASN A 69 6.11 15.79 12.23
CA ASN A 69 4.89 15.00 12.02
C ASN A 69 3.66 15.79 11.56
N ILE A 70 3.83 17.04 11.16
CA ILE A 70 2.76 17.89 10.62
C ILE A 70 2.92 17.97 9.10
N TYR A 71 1.86 17.61 8.39
CA TYR A 71 1.83 17.58 6.93
C TYR A 71 0.73 18.50 6.41
N ALA A 72 1.01 19.18 5.31
CA ALA A 72 0.00 19.90 4.55
C ALA A 72 -0.64 18.93 3.55
N MET A 73 -1.92 18.63 3.76
CA MET A 73 -2.72 17.76 2.89
C MET A 73 -3.57 18.65 2.00
N MET A 74 -3.17 18.80 0.75
CA MET A 74 -3.80 19.71 -0.21
C MET A 74 -5.24 19.28 -0.51
N LYS A 75 -6.15 20.25 -0.60
CA LYS A 75 -7.51 20.09 -1.14
C LYS A 75 -7.51 20.14 -2.67
N LEU A 76 -6.46 19.58 -3.28
CA LEU A 76 -6.24 19.53 -4.71
C LEU A 76 -6.32 18.08 -5.18
N GLU A 77 -6.84 17.89 -6.38
CA GLU A 77 -6.91 16.59 -7.01
C GLU A 77 -5.63 16.30 -7.82
N ILE A 78 -5.08 15.10 -7.64
CA ILE A 78 -3.96 14.61 -8.45
C ILE A 78 -4.46 13.41 -9.25
N ILE A 79 -4.54 13.59 -10.57
CA ILE A 79 -4.96 12.53 -11.49
C ILE A 79 -3.74 11.72 -11.87
N HIS A 80 -3.75 10.43 -11.54
CA HIS A 80 -2.71 9.49 -11.95
C HIS A 80 -3.32 8.32 -12.71
N LEU A 81 -2.85 8.11 -13.94
CA LEU A 81 -3.24 6.97 -14.76
C LEU A 81 -2.66 5.68 -14.17
N HIS A 82 -3.51 4.91 -13.48
CA HIS A 82 -3.04 3.73 -12.74
C HIS A 82 -2.62 2.57 -13.66
N SER A 83 -3.47 2.22 -14.62
CA SER A 83 -3.27 1.13 -15.58
C SER A 83 -4.29 1.19 -16.72
N ASP A 84 -3.83 0.92 -17.94
CA ASP A 84 -4.69 1.00 -19.14
C ASP A 84 -5.43 -0.30 -19.47
N THR A 85 -4.92 -1.44 -19.01
CA THR A 85 -5.52 -2.78 -19.28
C THR A 85 -5.40 -3.69 -18.06
N ILE A 86 -6.25 -4.72 -18.03
CA ILE A 86 -6.22 -5.77 -16.98
C ILE A 86 -4.85 -6.46 -16.95
N SER A 87 -4.29 -6.79 -18.11
CA SER A 87 -2.95 -7.39 -18.20
C SER A 87 -1.86 -6.46 -17.66
N HIS A 88 -1.93 -5.16 -17.98
CA HIS A 88 -1.00 -4.19 -17.42
C HIS A 88 -1.11 -4.08 -15.89
N PHE A 89 -2.34 -4.05 -15.36
CA PHE A 89 -2.60 -4.04 -13.93
C PHE A 89 -2.02 -5.27 -13.22
N LEU A 90 -2.31 -6.48 -13.72
CA LEU A 90 -1.80 -7.73 -13.12
C LEU A 90 -0.27 -7.82 -13.18
N ARG A 91 0.36 -7.41 -14.29
CA ARG A 91 1.83 -7.33 -14.40
C ARG A 91 2.41 -6.34 -13.38
N LYS A 92 1.78 -5.18 -13.21
CA LYS A 92 2.20 -4.14 -12.25
C LYS A 92 2.09 -4.66 -10.81
N LEU A 93 0.99 -5.32 -10.45
CA LEU A 93 0.84 -5.95 -9.14
C LEU A 93 1.88 -7.03 -8.88
N LYS A 94 2.09 -7.96 -9.83
CA LYS A 94 3.11 -9.00 -9.74
C LYS A 94 4.51 -8.40 -9.52
N ARG A 95 4.88 -7.39 -10.32
CA ARG A 95 6.16 -6.67 -10.18
C ARG A 95 6.28 -6.03 -8.80
N ASN A 96 5.27 -5.28 -8.37
CA ASN A 96 5.31 -4.55 -7.10
C ASN A 96 5.39 -5.51 -5.90
N PHE A 97 4.64 -6.62 -5.93
CA PHE A 97 4.72 -7.65 -4.88
C PHE A 97 6.07 -8.38 -4.88
N GLY A 98 6.64 -8.64 -6.07
CA GLY A 98 7.99 -9.18 -6.19
C GLY A 98 9.04 -8.25 -5.58
N LEU A 99 8.97 -6.95 -5.86
CA LEU A 99 9.84 -5.94 -5.26
C LEU A 99 9.67 -5.88 -3.74
N PHE A 100 8.42 -5.94 -3.25
CA PHE A 100 8.14 -6.02 -1.82
C PHE A 100 8.82 -7.23 -1.17
N LEU A 101 8.66 -8.44 -1.74
CA LEU A 101 9.30 -9.65 -1.21
C LEU A 101 10.82 -9.58 -1.24
N ALA A 102 11.42 -9.00 -2.30
CA ALA A 102 12.86 -8.84 -2.40
C ALA A 102 13.40 -7.82 -1.38
N GLN A 103 12.70 -6.69 -1.20
CA GLN A 103 13.18 -5.56 -0.40
C GLN A 103 12.69 -5.58 1.05
N ARG A 104 11.78 -6.48 1.44
CA ARG A 104 11.20 -6.50 2.81
C ARG A 104 12.21 -6.55 3.95
N HIS A 105 13.40 -7.12 3.72
CA HIS A 105 14.43 -7.29 4.73
C HIS A 105 15.21 -6.00 5.01
N ILE A 106 15.24 -5.07 4.06
CA ILE A 106 15.86 -3.74 4.20
C ILE A 106 14.85 -2.64 4.58
N ARG A 107 13.56 -2.96 4.68
CA ARG A 107 12.52 -2.01 5.12
C ARG A 107 12.57 -1.82 6.64
N ARG A 108 12.59 -0.56 7.07
CA ARG A 108 12.51 -0.15 8.49
C ARG A 108 11.07 -0.04 8.96
N TYR A 109 10.19 0.49 8.10
CA TYR A 109 8.76 0.56 8.41
C TYR A 109 8.08 -0.76 8.06
N LYS A 110 7.36 -1.31 9.03
CA LYS A 110 6.54 -2.52 8.86
C LYS A 110 5.10 -2.16 9.17
N TYR A 111 4.22 -2.40 8.18
CA TYR A 111 2.79 -2.31 8.41
C TYR A 111 2.38 -3.36 9.43
N GLN A 112 1.78 -2.92 10.54
CA GLN A 112 1.10 -3.82 11.45
C GLN A 112 -0.22 -4.22 10.81
N THR A 113 -0.43 -5.51 10.63
CA THR A 113 -1.68 -6.05 10.11
C THR A 113 -2.20 -7.07 11.10
N ASP A 114 -3.43 -6.86 11.54
CA ASP A 114 -4.15 -7.83 12.36
C ASP A 114 -4.39 -9.11 11.52
N ALA A 115 -3.86 -10.23 12.00
CA ALA A 115 -3.93 -11.52 11.31
C ALA A 115 -5.36 -12.04 11.16
N ILE A 116 -6.21 -11.83 12.16
CA ILE A 116 -7.62 -12.23 12.15
C ILE A 116 -8.35 -11.39 11.10
N ARG A 117 -8.14 -10.07 11.12
CA ARG A 117 -8.74 -9.16 10.14
C ARG A 117 -8.30 -9.51 8.72
N LEU A 118 -7.01 -9.80 8.51
CA LEU A 118 -6.48 -10.21 7.22
C LEU A 118 -7.09 -11.53 6.75
N PHE A 119 -7.22 -12.51 7.64
CA PHE A 119 -7.84 -13.80 7.35
C PHE A 119 -9.31 -13.63 6.95
N LEU A 120 -10.10 -12.89 7.72
CA LEU A 120 -11.52 -12.63 7.42
C LEU A 120 -11.71 -11.88 6.10
N ILE A 121 -10.87 -10.88 5.81
CA ILE A 121 -10.89 -10.17 4.52
C ILE A 121 -10.54 -11.13 3.38
N THR A 122 -9.53 -11.98 3.55
CA THR A 122 -9.14 -12.96 2.54
C THR A 122 -10.25 -13.97 2.29
N LEU A 123 -10.91 -14.46 3.33
CA LEU A 123 -12.05 -15.36 3.21
C LEU A 123 -13.22 -14.70 2.46
N SER A 124 -13.55 -13.46 2.82
CA SER A 124 -14.57 -12.65 2.13
C SER A 124 -14.26 -12.46 0.63
N MET A 125 -12.99 -12.23 0.30
CA MET A 125 -12.51 -12.10 -1.08
C MET A 125 -12.60 -13.40 -1.88
N VAL A 126 -12.16 -14.53 -1.30
CA VAL A 126 -12.08 -15.82 -1.99
C VAL A 126 -13.45 -16.48 -2.14
N THR A 127 -14.35 -16.30 -1.16
CA THR A 127 -15.72 -16.85 -1.21
C THR A 127 -16.63 -16.13 -2.21
N LEU A 128 -16.23 -14.97 -2.73
CA LEU A 128 -16.95 -14.16 -3.70
C LEU A 128 -18.35 -13.66 -3.27
N VAL A 129 -18.91 -14.13 -2.15
CA VAL A 129 -20.25 -13.75 -1.66
C VAL A 129 -20.35 -12.22 -1.51
N ARG A 130 -19.41 -11.63 -0.77
CA ARG A 130 -19.42 -10.18 -0.52
C ARG A 130 -19.05 -9.37 -1.78
N PRO A 131 -17.97 -9.69 -2.52
CA PRO A 131 -17.68 -9.00 -3.78
C PRO A 131 -18.80 -9.05 -4.81
N LEU A 132 -19.54 -10.17 -4.93
CA LEU A 132 -20.69 -10.26 -5.83
C LEU A 132 -21.82 -9.34 -5.37
N PHE A 133 -22.15 -9.35 -4.08
CA PHE A 133 -23.15 -8.44 -3.53
C PHE A 133 -22.78 -6.96 -3.76
N ASP A 134 -21.54 -6.58 -3.48
CA ASP A 134 -21.08 -5.19 -3.67
C ASP A 134 -21.07 -4.79 -5.16
N SER A 135 -20.70 -5.72 -6.06
CA SER A 135 -20.81 -5.52 -7.52
C SER A 135 -22.24 -5.28 -7.98
N LEU A 136 -23.19 -6.14 -7.58
CA LEU A 136 -24.61 -6.00 -7.93
C LEU A 136 -25.20 -4.70 -7.39
N LYS A 137 -24.89 -4.37 -6.12
CA LYS A 137 -25.33 -3.11 -5.50
C LYS A 137 -24.77 -1.89 -6.24
N GLY A 138 -23.50 -1.95 -6.64
CA GLY A 138 -22.85 -0.92 -7.45
C GLY A 138 -23.52 -0.76 -8.81
N PHE A 139 -23.76 -1.86 -9.52
CA PHE A 139 -24.41 -1.88 -10.84
C PHE A 139 -25.83 -1.32 -10.79
N SER A 140 -26.61 -1.66 -9.76
CA SER A 140 -27.96 -1.13 -9.56
C SER A 140 -27.97 0.38 -9.34
N ARG A 141 -26.94 0.95 -8.70
CA ARG A 141 -26.81 2.40 -8.48
C ARG A 141 -26.26 3.13 -9.71
N LYS A 142 -25.32 2.51 -10.42
CA LYS A 142 -24.70 3.02 -11.64
C LYS A 142 -24.50 1.86 -12.61
N ARG A 143 -25.30 1.83 -13.67
CA ARG A 143 -25.32 0.77 -14.70
C ARG A 143 -24.03 0.80 -15.52
N ASP A 144 -22.99 0.17 -15.00
CA ASP A 144 -21.67 0.06 -15.62
C ASP A 144 -21.15 -1.37 -15.45
N ILE A 145 -20.88 -2.05 -16.56
CA ILE A 145 -20.42 -3.46 -16.57
C ILE A 145 -19.08 -3.60 -15.82
N ALA A 146 -18.31 -2.53 -15.67
CA ALA A 146 -17.07 -2.52 -14.90
C ALA A 146 -17.25 -2.98 -13.45
N TRP A 147 -18.45 -2.88 -12.85
CA TRP A 147 -18.72 -3.43 -11.51
C TRP A 147 -18.43 -4.93 -11.42
N PHE A 148 -18.68 -5.70 -12.49
CA PHE A 148 -18.44 -7.14 -12.52
C PHE A 148 -16.95 -7.52 -12.55
N LEU A 149 -16.04 -6.56 -12.75
CA LEU A 149 -14.61 -6.78 -12.55
C LEU A 149 -14.23 -6.90 -11.05
N HIS A 150 -15.04 -6.34 -10.15
CA HIS A 150 -14.78 -6.38 -8.71
C HIS A 150 -14.64 -7.81 -8.14
N PRO A 151 -15.61 -8.73 -8.32
CA PRO A 151 -15.45 -10.12 -7.86
C PRO A 151 -14.26 -10.82 -8.50
N ILE A 152 -13.97 -10.55 -9.78
CA ILE A 152 -12.81 -11.12 -10.48
C ILE A 152 -11.51 -10.69 -9.80
N PHE A 153 -11.33 -9.39 -9.54
CA PHE A 153 -10.10 -8.89 -8.91
C PHE A 153 -9.97 -9.29 -7.44
N CYS A 154 -11.08 -9.30 -6.69
CA CYS A 154 -11.09 -9.78 -5.31
C CYS A 154 -10.62 -11.24 -5.22
N PHE A 155 -10.92 -12.08 -6.22
CA PHE A 155 -10.43 -13.45 -6.24
C PHE A 155 -9.00 -13.58 -6.76
N VAL A 156 -8.67 -12.93 -7.88
CA VAL A 156 -7.37 -13.10 -8.56
C VAL A 156 -6.19 -12.57 -7.73
N VAL A 157 -6.36 -11.40 -7.08
CA VAL A 157 -5.28 -10.75 -6.32
C VAL A 157 -4.75 -11.60 -5.16
N PRO A 158 -5.58 -12.10 -4.22
CA PRO A 158 -5.10 -12.92 -3.11
C PRO A 158 -4.49 -14.25 -3.58
N ILE A 159 -5.05 -14.89 -4.61
CA ILE A 159 -4.49 -16.11 -5.20
C ILE A 159 -3.08 -15.84 -5.77
N MET A 160 -2.93 -14.76 -6.54
CA MET A 160 -1.62 -14.36 -7.07
C MET A 160 -0.61 -14.11 -5.94
N TYR A 161 -1.01 -13.41 -4.88
CA TYR A 161 -0.13 -13.15 -3.74
C TYR A 161 0.25 -14.43 -3.01
N MET A 162 -0.70 -15.36 -2.84
CA MET A 162 -0.46 -16.68 -2.26
C MET A 162 0.57 -17.46 -3.08
N LEU A 163 0.36 -17.61 -4.39
CA LEU A 163 1.28 -18.32 -5.29
C LEU A 163 2.69 -17.71 -5.28
N MET A 164 2.79 -16.38 -5.32
CA MET A 164 4.07 -15.67 -5.27
C MET A 164 4.78 -15.86 -3.93
N THR A 165 4.04 -15.84 -2.82
CA THR A 165 4.58 -16.06 -1.48
C THR A 165 5.08 -17.49 -1.30
N VAL A 166 4.30 -18.48 -1.74
CA VAL A 166 4.69 -19.91 -1.71
C VAL A 166 5.94 -20.12 -2.55
N ARG A 167 5.95 -19.65 -3.80
CA ARG A 167 7.13 -19.73 -4.68
C ARG A 167 8.36 -19.10 -4.05
N TRP A 168 8.24 -17.92 -3.46
CA TRP A 168 9.35 -17.24 -2.79
C TRP A 168 9.88 -18.03 -1.60
N LYS A 169 8.99 -18.59 -0.76
CA LYS A 169 9.38 -19.44 0.37
C LYS A 169 10.09 -20.72 -0.10
N LEU A 170 9.57 -21.38 -1.14
CA LEU A 170 10.18 -22.59 -1.70
C LEU A 170 11.58 -22.30 -2.29
N LEU A 171 11.72 -21.24 -3.08
CA LEU A 171 13.02 -20.85 -3.65
C LEU A 171 14.03 -20.41 -2.59
N GLY A 172 13.58 -19.65 -1.57
CA GLY A 172 14.42 -19.27 -0.44
C GLY A 172 14.86 -20.48 0.40
N PHE A 173 13.98 -21.47 0.58
CA PHE A 173 14.30 -22.73 1.22
C PHE A 173 15.34 -23.52 0.42
N SER A 174 15.16 -23.65 -0.90
CA SER A 174 16.13 -24.31 -1.78
C SER A 174 17.51 -23.63 -1.77
N ALA A 175 17.56 -22.29 -1.73
CA ALA A 175 18.82 -21.54 -1.62
C ALA A 175 19.50 -21.73 -0.25
N GLY A 176 18.72 -21.74 0.84
CA GLY A 176 19.23 -21.99 2.20
C GLY A 176 19.77 -23.41 2.39
N VAL A 177 19.12 -24.42 1.81
CA VAL A 177 19.60 -25.81 1.80
C VAL A 177 20.90 -25.94 1.00
N ARG A 178 21.00 -25.26 -0.15
CA ARG A 178 22.19 -25.31 -1.01
C ARG A 178 23.43 -24.68 -0.37
N MET A 179 23.29 -23.57 0.37
CA MET A 179 24.41 -22.97 1.12
C MET A 179 24.86 -23.83 2.32
N LYS A 180 23.92 -24.52 2.98
CA LYS A 180 24.25 -25.36 4.14
C LYS A 180 24.99 -26.65 3.74
N MET A 181 24.79 -27.14 2.52
CA MET A 181 25.55 -28.28 1.98
C MET A 181 26.96 -27.91 1.52
N SER A 182 27.20 -26.69 1.03
CA SER A 182 28.54 -26.24 0.59
C SER A 182 29.47 -25.85 1.74
N SER A 183 28.96 -25.73 2.97
CA SER A 183 29.75 -25.44 4.18
C SER A 183 30.09 -26.70 5.00
N ILE A 184 29.72 -27.88 4.51
CA ILE A 184 29.94 -29.19 5.17
C ILE A 184 30.93 -30.06 4.34
N THR A 185 31.52 -29.51 3.29
CA THR A 185 32.60 -30.09 2.49
C THR A 185 33.84 -29.23 2.58
#